data_AF-A0AA89C8U7-F1
#
_entry.id   AF-A0AA89C8U7-F1
#
_cell.length_a   1.000
_cell.length_b   1.000
_cell.length_c   1.000
_cell.angle_alpha   90.00
_cell.angle_beta   90.00
_cell.angle_gamma   90.00
#
_symmetry.space_group_name_H-M   'P 1'
#
loop_
_entity.id
_entity.type
_entity.pdbx_description
1 polymer ?
#
loop_
_entity_poly.entity_id
_entity_poly.type
_entity_poly.pdbx_seq_one_letter_code
_entity_poly.pdbx_strand_id
1 'polypeptide(L)'
;MSSFAFITSICILSTVLVEGKRHYKTKDVPIKDTVQKLFDKIRGMQATRDTVAIPPLQWAKFRGVYESDVRLYFHGGPVESAMRYSFGVPDNNMFATAWVTSCLLEAYHYGNAPKPSEDQIMMSLEYMHKNYHNKNLNYTNSIMAFWPQLYDEGYQTYVSTPVNLLAMFNSTYLIDWDTVYQELDKAGLKEIASTIQRLLERREGYARVFHIPPDFDDTSVNLGLGSLLKDLITEFPQSSVLWQSKNSNLSSVFNALKHYAYKPIGGDRRVNTIDGRTYFYMRKFLENASIENKSVALVTTWIQDIEDLKTEYPEGIITPGNINNVDITVSANALFGITNAILTGLVTSEVLEDPEVQQIYMNTSTMIAFQIHTNFSGRPDLALTYYPSVMEFYWFVSRTYSQLKRHDRATGLPHEVMYSVMATLEDALHTTMTDAVVKQAIYNGTDVAYYDDFMGDGDVDQNNDTIRFGEDRLYTTGMAINALITTWTYYDDNTGHLHWHSDTPEVVKKTVSAAVLFLNQHILSGEYEPWNAFFSGSVKGFGTSSSEYPYNRYEYFNGTKVPDKHTGYSRERYRGMEGVVNETWYQEELKAKHSPIDFHGFNKNPEFFPFWCSETYTYVISMLALSTFDNIM
;
A
#
# COMPACT_ATOMS: atom_id res chain seq x y z
N MET A 1 -2.26 15.37 36.66
CA MET A 1 -2.75 16.32 35.64
C MET A 1 -2.81 15.70 34.24
N SER A 2 -2.04 14.65 33.93
CA SER A 2 -2.09 13.88 32.67
C SER A 2 -3.32 12.95 32.52
N SER A 3 -3.86 12.42 33.61
CA SER A 3 -5.06 11.57 33.59
C SER A 3 -6.33 12.32 33.16
N PHE A 4 -6.36 13.65 33.35
CA PHE A 4 -7.53 14.46 33.02
C PHE A 4 -7.70 14.62 31.51
N ALA A 5 -6.61 14.76 30.74
CA ALA A 5 -6.68 14.88 29.28
C ALA A 5 -7.13 13.58 28.59
N PHE A 6 -6.73 12.42 29.12
CA PHE A 6 -7.17 11.11 28.63
C PHE A 6 -8.66 10.86 28.95
N ILE A 7 -9.12 11.29 30.14
CA ILE A 7 -10.54 11.23 30.53
C ILE A 7 -11.38 12.23 29.73
N THR A 8 -10.85 13.40 29.35
CA THR A 8 -11.60 14.35 28.50
C THR A 8 -11.86 13.78 27.11
N SER A 9 -10.91 13.02 26.52
CA SER A 9 -11.15 12.28 25.28
C SER A 9 -12.23 11.21 25.43
N ILE A 10 -12.34 10.59 26.62
CA ILE A 10 -13.41 9.64 26.97
C ILE A 10 -14.75 10.35 27.23
N CYS A 11 -14.77 11.58 27.72
CA CYS A 11 -16.00 12.35 27.85
C CYS A 11 -16.57 12.80 26.48
N ILE A 12 -15.72 12.94 25.45
CA ILE A 12 -16.17 13.23 24.08
C ILE A 12 -16.96 12.05 23.48
N LEU A 13 -16.69 10.80 23.90
CA LEU A 13 -17.50 9.63 23.54
C LEU A 13 -18.98 9.75 23.96
N SER A 14 -19.31 10.62 24.93
CA SER A 14 -20.71 10.85 25.36
C SER A 14 -21.43 11.96 24.59
N THR A 15 -20.73 12.75 23.75
CA THR A 15 -21.29 13.89 23.01
C THR A 15 -21.39 13.68 21.50
N VAL A 16 -20.84 12.59 20.94
CA VAL A 16 -20.86 12.31 19.49
C VAL A 16 -22.19 11.66 19.04
N LEU A 17 -23.09 11.34 19.96
CA LEU A 17 -24.46 10.97 19.61
C LEU A 17 -25.28 12.25 19.39
N VAL A 18 -25.66 12.47 18.13
CA VAL A 18 -26.53 13.53 17.58
C VAL A 18 -25.80 14.70 16.91
N GLU A 19 -25.24 14.45 15.72
CA GLU A 19 -25.24 15.47 14.66
C GLU A 19 -26.07 14.97 13.45
N GLY A 20 -27.17 15.68 13.21
CA GLY A 20 -28.07 15.39 12.10
C GLY A 20 -27.42 15.69 10.75
N LYS A 21 -27.48 14.72 9.84
CA LYS A 21 -27.10 14.86 8.43
C LYS A 21 -27.78 16.09 7.82
N ARG A 22 -27.00 17.14 7.51
CA ARG A 22 -27.46 18.27 6.70
C ARG A 22 -27.48 17.84 5.24
N HIS A 23 -28.67 17.69 4.67
CA HIS A 23 -28.84 17.62 3.23
C HIS A 23 -28.46 18.98 2.61
N TYR A 24 -27.29 19.03 1.98
CA TYR A 24 -26.92 20.16 1.12
C TYR A 24 -27.58 19.97 -0.25
N LYS A 25 -28.24 21.02 -0.74
CA LYS A 25 -28.71 21.07 -2.13
C LYS A 25 -27.50 21.10 -3.05
N THR A 26 -27.39 20.10 -3.91
CA THR A 26 -26.38 19.99 -4.96
C THR A 26 -26.54 21.14 -5.95
N LYS A 27 -25.47 21.94 -6.10
CA LYS A 27 -25.27 22.79 -7.28
C LYS A 27 -24.29 22.07 -8.20
N ASP A 28 -24.52 22.14 -9.50
CA ASP A 28 -23.51 21.71 -10.47
C ASP A 28 -22.27 22.58 -10.31
N VAL A 29 -21.20 22.02 -9.73
CA VAL A 29 -19.90 22.67 -9.60
C VAL A 29 -19.05 22.23 -10.79
N PRO A 30 -18.49 23.16 -11.58
CA PRO A 30 -17.56 22.80 -12.65
C PRO A 30 -16.37 21.99 -12.11
N ILE A 31 -15.97 20.91 -12.79
CA ILE A 31 -14.86 20.02 -12.36
C ILE A 31 -13.59 20.83 -12.09
N LYS A 32 -13.26 21.78 -12.98
CA LYS A 32 -12.11 22.67 -12.85
C LYS A 32 -12.07 23.44 -11.52
N ASP A 33 -13.22 23.88 -11.01
CA ASP A 33 -13.31 24.60 -9.73
C ASP A 33 -13.01 23.66 -8.55
N THR A 34 -13.46 22.41 -8.63
CA THR A 34 -13.18 21.37 -7.63
C THR A 34 -11.70 20.99 -7.66
N VAL A 35 -11.11 20.78 -8.84
CA VAL A 35 -9.68 20.50 -9.02
C VAL A 35 -8.81 21.61 -8.41
N GLN A 36 -9.13 22.88 -8.68
CA GLN A 36 -8.39 24.01 -8.11
C GLN A 36 -8.47 24.04 -6.57
N LYS A 37 -9.67 23.82 -5.99
CA LYS A 37 -9.84 23.79 -4.53
C LYS A 37 -9.12 22.61 -3.88
N LEU A 38 -9.12 21.44 -4.53
CA LEU A 38 -8.35 20.28 -4.07
C LEU A 38 -6.86 20.59 -4.08
N PHE A 39 -6.34 21.17 -5.17
CA PHE A 39 -4.94 21.57 -5.26
C PHE A 39 -4.53 22.52 -4.13
N ASP A 40 -5.33 23.57 -3.88
CA ASP A 40 -5.06 24.52 -2.79
C ASP A 40 -5.11 23.87 -1.41
N LYS A 41 -6.04 22.92 -1.19
CA LYS A 41 -6.16 22.16 0.06
C LYS A 41 -4.95 21.25 0.27
N ILE A 42 -4.57 20.46 -0.74
CA ILE A 42 -3.40 19.56 -0.70
C ILE A 42 -2.13 20.35 -0.40
N ARG A 43 -1.90 21.48 -1.09
CA ARG A 43 -0.76 22.37 -0.83
C ARG A 43 -0.73 22.84 0.63
N GLY A 44 -1.89 23.15 1.21
CA GLY A 44 -2.01 23.55 2.62
C GLY A 44 -1.73 22.44 3.64
N MET A 45 -1.75 21.17 3.23
CA MET A 45 -1.54 20.01 4.10
C MET A 45 -0.07 19.58 4.20
N GLN A 46 0.82 20.08 3.34
CA GLN A 46 2.25 19.78 3.42
C GLN A 46 2.89 20.45 4.64
N ALA A 47 3.69 19.70 5.39
CA ALA A 47 4.43 20.24 6.52
C ALA A 47 5.49 21.26 6.09
N THR A 48 5.44 22.47 6.63
CA THR A 48 6.42 23.53 6.31
C THR A 48 7.57 23.62 7.31
N ARG A 49 7.49 22.93 8.44
CA ARG A 49 8.50 22.93 9.51
C ARG A 49 8.56 21.62 10.27
N ASP A 50 9.72 21.32 10.83
CA ASP A 50 9.88 20.23 11.79
C ASP A 50 9.17 20.56 13.11
N THR A 51 8.62 19.54 13.75
CA THR A 51 8.08 19.60 15.12
C THR A 51 8.61 18.42 15.92
N VAL A 52 8.91 18.66 17.19
CA VAL A 52 9.46 17.65 18.10
C VAL A 52 8.31 16.88 18.76
N ALA A 53 8.50 15.57 18.96
CA ALA A 53 7.53 14.75 19.67
C ALA A 53 7.53 15.06 21.18
N ILE A 54 6.33 15.35 21.71
CA ILE A 54 5.99 15.39 23.13
C ILE A 54 4.65 14.64 23.31
N PRO A 55 4.60 13.31 23.17
CA PRO A 55 3.34 12.58 23.22
C PRO A 55 2.65 12.65 24.60
N PRO A 56 1.30 12.67 24.65
CA PRO A 56 0.36 12.77 23.53
C PRO A 56 0.05 14.22 23.12
N LEU A 57 0.79 15.22 23.65
CA LEU A 57 0.50 16.64 23.44
C LEU A 57 0.92 17.15 22.05
N GLN A 58 2.02 16.61 21.53
CA GLN A 58 2.58 16.97 20.23
C GLN A 58 3.24 15.74 19.62
N TRP A 59 2.95 15.46 18.35
CA TRP A 59 3.61 14.40 17.59
C TRP A 59 4.78 14.98 16.79
N ALA A 60 5.79 14.17 16.49
CA ALA A 60 6.81 14.59 15.55
C ALA A 60 6.20 14.69 14.15
N LYS A 61 6.55 15.76 13.45
CA LYS A 61 6.19 16.00 12.04
C LYS A 61 7.41 16.60 11.37
N PHE A 62 7.85 16.05 10.25
CA PHE A 62 9.03 16.53 9.53
C PHE A 62 8.65 17.45 8.38
N ARG A 63 9.42 18.52 8.14
CA ARG A 63 9.22 19.42 7.00
C ARG A 63 9.24 18.63 5.69
N GLY A 64 8.25 18.89 4.83
CA GLY A 64 8.05 18.23 3.54
C GLY A 64 7.05 17.07 3.55
N VAL A 65 6.72 16.51 4.72
CA VAL A 65 5.78 15.39 4.82
C VAL A 65 4.36 15.79 4.47
N TYR A 66 3.65 14.92 3.74
CA TYR A 66 2.20 14.89 3.70
C TYR A 66 1.71 13.88 4.74
N GLU A 67 0.84 14.33 5.65
CA GLU A 67 0.46 13.52 6.80
C GLU A 67 -0.28 12.25 6.41
N SER A 68 0.04 11.20 7.17
CA SER A 68 -0.71 9.97 7.28
C SER A 68 -0.78 9.59 8.75
N ASP A 69 -1.66 8.67 9.11
CA ASP A 69 -1.80 8.20 10.48
C ASP A 69 -2.07 6.70 10.54
N VAL A 70 -1.55 6.07 11.58
CA VAL A 70 -1.81 4.67 11.90
C VAL A 70 -3.02 4.59 12.78
N ARG A 71 -4.00 3.81 12.34
CA ARG A 71 -5.27 3.57 13.02
C ARG A 71 -5.47 2.08 13.24
N LEU A 72 -6.43 1.74 14.08
CA LEU A 72 -6.90 0.37 14.26
C LEU A 72 -8.31 0.27 13.69
N TYR A 73 -8.52 -0.69 12.80
CA TYR A 73 -9.81 -0.92 12.14
C TYR A 73 -10.76 -1.68 13.08
N PHE A 74 -11.37 -0.96 14.01
CA PHE A 74 -12.50 -1.46 14.79
C PHE A 74 -13.77 -1.38 13.96
N HIS A 75 -14.63 -2.40 14.00
CA HIS A 75 -15.95 -2.36 13.38
C HIS A 75 -16.94 -3.19 14.19
N GLY A 76 -18.23 -2.91 14.04
CA GLY A 76 -19.29 -3.62 14.75
C GLY A 76 -20.27 -2.66 15.43
N GLY A 77 -20.49 -2.83 16.73
CA GLY A 77 -21.44 -2.01 17.46
C GLY A 77 -21.01 -0.53 17.58
N PRO A 78 -21.86 0.31 18.18
CA PRO A 78 -21.57 1.73 18.36
C PRO A 78 -20.26 2.02 19.10
N VAL A 79 -19.83 1.14 20.02
CA VAL A 79 -18.58 1.30 20.77
C VAL A 79 -17.37 1.06 19.87
N GLU A 80 -17.37 -0.01 19.07
CA GLU A 80 -16.31 -0.30 18.11
C GLU A 80 -16.20 0.76 17.04
N SER A 81 -17.34 1.18 16.48
CA SER A 81 -17.41 2.29 15.52
C SER A 81 -16.77 3.54 16.12
N ALA A 82 -17.14 3.94 17.34
CA ALA A 82 -16.56 5.12 17.99
C ALA A 82 -15.06 4.96 18.31
N MET A 83 -14.59 3.75 18.65
CA MET A 83 -13.15 3.49 18.84
C MET A 83 -12.34 3.73 17.58
N ARG A 84 -12.89 3.40 16.39
CA ARG A 84 -12.24 3.65 15.09
C ARG A 84 -11.97 5.13 14.84
N TYR A 85 -12.86 6.02 15.30
CA TYR A 85 -12.69 7.48 15.21
C TYR A 85 -11.79 8.07 16.30
N SER A 86 -11.64 7.40 17.44
CA SER A 86 -11.04 7.99 18.63
C SER A 86 -9.51 7.92 18.67
N PHE A 87 -8.88 7.04 17.88
CA PHE A 87 -7.44 6.77 17.96
C PHE A 87 -6.78 6.74 16.58
N GLY A 88 -5.86 7.67 16.37
CA GLY A 88 -4.92 7.70 15.25
C GLY A 88 -3.57 8.27 15.70
N VAL A 89 -2.47 7.67 15.26
CA VAL A 89 -1.11 8.13 15.56
C VAL A 89 -0.47 8.63 14.28
N PRO A 90 -0.13 9.93 14.16
CA PRO A 90 0.51 10.46 12.96
C PRO A 90 1.78 9.68 12.62
N ASP A 91 1.93 9.31 11.35
CA ASP A 91 3.07 8.58 10.83
C ASP A 91 3.85 9.42 9.82
N ASN A 92 5.18 9.36 9.94
CA ASN A 92 6.11 10.01 9.02
C ASN A 92 6.73 8.94 8.11
N ASN A 93 5.91 8.20 7.36
CA ASN A 93 6.42 7.31 6.31
C ASN A 93 6.77 8.09 5.04
N MET A 94 7.60 7.48 4.20
CA MET A 94 7.93 8.00 2.88
C MET A 94 6.78 7.81 1.90
N PHE A 95 6.15 6.64 1.91
CA PHE A 95 5.15 6.19 0.96
C PHE A 95 4.08 7.25 0.65
N ALA A 96 3.37 7.75 1.67
CA ALA A 96 2.30 8.73 1.48
C ALA A 96 2.81 10.02 0.81
N THR A 97 3.99 10.49 1.20
CA THR A 97 4.59 11.71 0.63
C THR A 97 5.04 11.49 -0.81
N ALA A 98 5.64 10.34 -1.11
CA ALA A 98 6.08 9.98 -2.44
C ALA A 98 4.89 9.88 -3.41
N TRP A 99 3.81 9.23 -2.98
CA TRP A 99 2.59 9.09 -3.78
C TRP A 99 1.85 10.40 -3.98
N VAL A 100 1.68 11.22 -2.94
CA VAL A 100 1.05 12.54 -3.09
C VAL A 100 1.85 13.40 -4.07
N THR A 101 3.17 13.39 -3.98
CA THR A 101 4.06 14.12 -4.90
C THR A 101 3.91 13.59 -6.33
N SER A 102 3.89 12.26 -6.51
CA SER A 102 3.75 11.63 -7.82
C SER A 102 2.39 11.95 -8.46
N CYS A 103 1.30 11.86 -7.70
CA CYS A 103 -0.05 12.18 -8.17
C CYS A 103 -0.20 13.67 -8.50
N LEU A 104 0.45 14.58 -7.77
CA LEU A 104 0.49 16.02 -8.10
C LEU A 104 1.14 16.26 -9.47
N LEU A 105 2.25 15.58 -9.75
CA LEU A 105 2.95 15.67 -11.03
C LEU A 105 2.14 15.03 -12.16
N GLU A 106 1.56 13.86 -11.94
CA GLU A 106 0.71 13.18 -12.93
C GLU A 106 -0.58 13.95 -13.23
N ALA A 107 -1.23 14.53 -12.22
CA ALA A 107 -2.45 15.30 -12.40
C ALA A 107 -2.21 16.59 -13.20
N TYR A 108 -1.01 17.16 -13.09
CA TYR A 108 -0.55 18.30 -13.89
C TYR A 108 -0.13 17.88 -15.30
N HIS A 109 0.60 16.75 -15.43
CA HIS A 109 1.16 16.31 -16.71
C HIS A 109 0.13 15.68 -17.63
N TYR A 110 -0.71 14.79 -17.10
CA TYR A 110 -1.71 14.03 -17.86
C TYR A 110 -3.13 14.61 -17.75
N GLY A 111 -3.34 15.56 -16.86
CA GLY A 111 -4.65 16.17 -16.60
C GLY A 111 -4.59 17.69 -16.59
N ASN A 112 -5.73 18.32 -16.32
CA ASN A 112 -5.86 19.78 -16.26
C ASN A 112 -5.59 20.37 -14.86
N ALA A 113 -4.80 19.70 -14.00
CA ALA A 113 -4.52 20.23 -12.66
C ALA A 113 -3.51 21.38 -12.70
N PRO A 114 -3.56 22.31 -11.73
CA PRO A 114 -2.54 23.34 -11.60
C PRO A 114 -1.14 22.76 -11.40
N LYS A 115 -0.13 23.43 -11.98
CA LYS A 115 1.27 23.07 -11.79
C LYS A 115 1.67 23.23 -10.30
N PRO A 116 2.20 22.19 -9.62
CA PRO A 116 2.81 22.36 -8.30
C PRO A 116 4.03 23.28 -8.39
N SER A 117 4.37 24.00 -7.31
CA SER A 117 5.58 24.82 -7.31
C SER A 117 6.84 23.96 -7.17
N GLU A 118 7.97 24.45 -7.69
CA GLU A 118 9.27 23.78 -7.49
C GLU A 118 9.54 23.52 -6.00
N ASP A 119 9.31 24.53 -5.16
CA ASP A 119 9.51 24.44 -3.71
C ASP A 119 8.65 23.34 -3.07
N GLN A 120 7.41 23.16 -3.53
CA GLN A 120 6.50 22.13 -3.01
C GLN A 120 7.08 20.72 -3.25
N ILE A 121 7.61 20.48 -4.45
CA ILE A 121 8.24 19.21 -4.84
C ILE A 121 9.59 19.03 -4.12
N MET A 122 10.41 20.07 -4.09
CA MET A 122 11.71 20.07 -3.43
C MET A 122 11.60 19.71 -1.94
N MET A 123 10.60 20.24 -1.22
CA MET A 123 10.40 19.90 0.19
C MET A 123 10.11 18.40 0.39
N SER A 124 9.29 17.79 -0.48
CA SER A 124 9.04 16.34 -0.44
C SER A 124 10.33 15.54 -0.68
N LEU A 125 11.13 15.94 -1.69
CA LEU A 125 12.39 15.27 -2.03
C LEU A 125 13.42 15.39 -0.90
N GLU A 126 13.56 16.57 -0.31
CA GLU A 126 14.45 16.81 0.84
C GLU A 126 14.07 15.91 2.03
N TYR A 127 12.76 15.79 2.31
CA TYR A 127 12.24 14.89 3.34
C TYR A 127 12.60 13.43 3.07
N MET A 128 12.34 12.94 1.85
CA MET A 128 12.59 11.54 1.47
C MET A 128 14.10 11.21 1.49
N HIS A 129 14.95 12.08 0.93
CA HIS A 129 16.38 11.78 0.83
C HIS A 129 17.14 11.94 2.15
N LYS A 130 16.68 12.79 3.07
CA LYS A 130 17.31 12.96 4.38
C LYS A 130 17.14 11.73 5.27
N ASN A 131 16.00 11.05 5.16
CA ASN A 131 15.56 10.13 6.21
C ASN A 131 15.44 8.66 5.76
N TYR A 132 15.25 8.34 4.48
CA TYR A 132 14.73 7.02 4.06
C TYR A 132 15.67 6.16 3.21
N HIS A 133 16.79 6.71 2.71
CA HIS A 133 17.81 5.90 2.03
C HIS A 133 18.37 4.82 2.96
N ASN A 134 18.72 3.66 2.42
CA ASN A 134 19.38 2.60 3.18
C ASN A 134 20.81 3.01 3.57
N LYS A 135 21.00 3.30 4.86
CA LYS A 135 22.26 3.75 5.48
C LYS A 135 23.16 2.60 5.94
N ASN A 136 22.67 1.35 5.92
CA ASN A 136 23.45 0.18 6.33
C ASN A 136 24.35 -0.36 5.21
N LEU A 137 24.28 0.20 4.01
CA LEU A 137 25.19 -0.12 2.91
C LEU A 137 26.39 0.82 2.92
N ASN A 138 27.60 0.27 2.78
CA ASN A 138 28.86 1.03 2.76
C ASN A 138 29.17 1.69 1.40
N TYR A 139 28.18 1.76 0.51
CA TYR A 139 28.27 2.37 -0.81
C TYR A 139 27.00 3.18 -1.09
N THR A 140 27.11 4.18 -1.97
CA THR A 140 25.94 4.95 -2.41
C THR A 140 24.95 4.03 -3.11
N ASN A 141 23.70 4.07 -2.70
CA ASN A 141 22.63 3.23 -3.23
C ASN A 141 21.37 4.08 -3.46
N SER A 142 20.34 3.47 -4.03
CA SER A 142 19.03 4.10 -4.25
C SER A 142 17.90 3.26 -3.65
N ILE A 143 18.23 2.46 -2.62
CA ILE A 143 17.29 1.60 -1.91
C ILE A 143 16.64 2.43 -0.80
N MET A 144 15.32 2.39 -0.74
CA MET A 144 14.52 3.20 0.19
C MET A 144 13.85 2.30 1.24
N ALA A 145 13.64 2.86 2.42
CA ALA A 145 12.86 2.24 3.49
C ALA A 145 11.53 2.99 3.70
N PHE A 146 10.50 2.29 4.15
CA PHE A 146 9.19 2.86 4.46
C PHE A 146 9.22 3.94 5.55
N TRP A 147 9.97 3.69 6.63
CA TRP A 147 10.14 4.61 7.75
C TRP A 147 11.51 5.28 7.78
N PRO A 148 11.65 6.39 8.55
CA PRO A 148 12.94 7.03 8.77
C PRO A 148 13.94 6.02 9.34
N GLN A 149 15.13 5.99 8.76
CA GLN A 149 16.27 5.26 9.32
C GLN A 149 16.99 6.11 10.36
N LEU A 150 16.91 5.65 11.61
CA LEU A 150 17.58 6.25 12.77
C LEU A 150 18.67 5.30 13.26
N TYR A 151 19.82 5.86 13.67
CA TYR A 151 20.87 5.05 14.28
C TYR A 151 20.43 4.64 15.68
N ASP A 152 20.44 3.34 15.96
CA ASP A 152 20.13 2.79 17.27
C ASP A 152 21.42 2.36 17.98
N GLU A 153 21.71 2.99 19.12
CA GLU A 153 22.90 2.70 19.92
C GLU A 153 22.87 1.30 20.56
N GLY A 154 21.69 0.74 20.81
CA GLY A 154 21.55 -0.61 21.36
C GLY A 154 21.90 -1.68 20.33
N TYR A 155 21.50 -1.47 19.07
CA TYR A 155 21.80 -2.36 17.96
C TYR A 155 23.08 -2.04 17.20
N GLN A 156 23.66 -0.85 17.40
CA GLN A 156 24.84 -0.33 16.70
C GLN A 156 24.66 -0.28 15.16
N THR A 157 23.42 -0.15 14.69
CA THR A 157 23.05 -0.12 13.26
C THR A 157 21.96 0.94 13.00
N TYR A 158 21.67 1.25 11.73
CA TYR A 158 20.47 2.04 11.40
C TYR A 158 19.24 1.14 11.30
N VAL A 159 18.15 1.56 11.93
CA VAL A 159 16.86 0.85 11.91
C VAL A 159 15.77 1.74 11.36
N SER A 160 14.92 1.18 10.52
CA SER A 160 13.72 1.84 9.96
C SER A 160 12.57 1.69 10.93
N THR A 161 12.05 2.79 11.49
CA THR A 161 11.07 2.70 12.59
C THR A 161 10.05 3.86 12.66
N PRO A 162 8.78 3.61 13.08
CA PRO A 162 7.75 4.63 13.19
C PRO A 162 7.94 5.42 14.49
N VAL A 163 8.62 6.56 14.37
CA VAL A 163 9.01 7.42 15.50
C VAL A 163 7.87 7.72 16.46
N ASN A 164 6.69 8.08 15.94
CA ASN A 164 5.55 8.46 16.77
C ASN A 164 4.86 7.26 17.44
N LEU A 165 4.75 6.12 16.75
CA LEU A 165 4.17 4.90 17.32
C LEU A 165 5.03 4.35 18.46
N LEU A 166 6.36 4.30 18.28
CA LEU A 166 7.26 3.90 19.36
C LEU A 166 7.22 4.90 20.52
N ALA A 167 7.17 6.20 20.24
CA ALA A 167 7.03 7.22 21.28
C ALA A 167 5.70 7.08 22.05
N MET A 168 4.60 6.75 21.37
CA MET A 168 3.33 6.42 22.00
C MET A 168 3.47 5.21 22.92
N PHE A 169 4.03 4.09 22.44
CA PHE A 169 4.23 2.91 23.29
C PHE A 169 5.11 3.21 24.50
N ASN A 170 6.18 3.97 24.34
CA ASN A 170 7.04 4.38 25.45
C ASN A 170 6.29 5.25 26.47
N SER A 171 5.38 6.12 26.02
CA SER A 171 4.56 6.94 26.93
C SER A 171 3.60 6.10 27.79
N THR A 172 3.21 4.91 27.34
CA THR A 172 2.30 4.02 28.10
C THR A 172 2.91 3.53 29.40
N TYR A 173 4.24 3.51 29.53
CA TYR A 173 4.96 3.18 30.76
C TYR A 173 4.78 4.22 31.87
N LEU A 174 4.35 5.44 31.53
CA LEU A 174 4.16 6.54 32.46
C LEU A 174 2.73 6.58 33.04
N ILE A 175 1.86 5.68 32.58
CA ILE A 175 0.43 5.64 32.93
C ILE A 175 0.19 4.52 33.94
N ASP A 176 -0.50 4.84 35.02
CA ASP A 176 -1.06 3.84 35.94
C ASP A 176 -2.33 3.23 35.33
N TRP A 177 -2.14 2.15 34.56
CA TRP A 177 -3.21 1.49 33.83
C TRP A 177 -4.24 0.81 34.73
N ASP A 178 -3.87 0.37 35.93
CA ASP A 178 -4.81 -0.24 36.87
C ASP A 178 -5.90 0.76 37.26
N THR A 179 -5.50 2.01 37.52
CA THR A 179 -6.45 3.10 37.77
C THR A 179 -7.31 3.38 36.53
N VAL A 180 -6.72 3.41 35.32
CA VAL A 180 -7.47 3.64 34.07
C VAL A 180 -8.51 2.55 33.84
N TYR A 181 -8.16 1.27 34.04
CA TYR A 181 -9.09 0.15 33.88
C TYR A 181 -10.24 0.23 34.88
N GLN A 182 -9.97 0.59 36.13
CA GLN A 182 -11.01 0.77 37.14
C GLN A 182 -11.99 1.90 36.78
N GLU A 183 -11.49 3.02 36.25
CA GLU A 183 -12.35 4.14 35.85
C GLU A 183 -13.16 3.82 34.59
N LEU A 184 -12.56 3.16 33.60
CA LEU A 184 -13.29 2.67 32.42
C LEU A 184 -14.39 1.69 32.80
N ASP A 185 -14.09 0.76 33.72
CA ASP A 185 -15.08 -0.20 34.24
C ASP A 185 -16.24 0.54 34.94
N LYS A 186 -15.96 1.48 35.84
CA LYS A 186 -16.99 2.32 36.50
C LYS A 186 -17.85 3.08 35.50
N ALA A 187 -17.29 3.50 34.36
CA ALA A 187 -18.01 4.18 33.28
C ALA A 187 -18.79 3.22 32.36
N GLY A 188 -18.76 1.91 32.59
CA GLY A 188 -19.41 0.90 31.76
C GLY A 188 -18.63 0.54 30.48
N LEU A 189 -17.36 0.96 30.36
CA LEU A 189 -16.51 0.79 29.18
C LEU A 189 -15.55 -0.42 29.32
N LYS A 190 -16.05 -1.53 29.87
CA LYS A 190 -15.28 -2.76 30.12
C LYS A 190 -14.61 -3.32 28.86
N GLU A 191 -15.32 -3.26 27.72
CA GLU A 191 -14.82 -3.77 26.44
C GLU A 191 -13.62 -2.95 25.94
N ILE A 192 -13.67 -1.62 26.09
CA ILE A 192 -12.54 -0.72 25.79
C ILE A 192 -11.36 -1.05 26.70
N ALA A 193 -11.60 -1.19 28.01
CA ALA A 193 -10.55 -1.55 28.98
C ALA A 193 -9.85 -2.87 28.59
N SER A 194 -10.63 -3.91 28.25
CA SER A 194 -10.10 -5.20 27.83
C SER A 194 -9.28 -5.13 26.53
N THR A 195 -9.68 -4.27 25.59
CA THR A 195 -8.97 -4.06 24.33
C THR A 195 -7.64 -3.36 24.56
N ILE A 196 -7.61 -2.31 25.38
CA ILE A 196 -6.39 -1.61 25.76
C ILE A 196 -5.43 -2.58 26.47
N GLN A 197 -5.94 -3.37 27.42
CA GLN A 197 -5.14 -4.37 28.12
C GLN A 197 -4.46 -5.35 27.15
N ARG A 198 -5.22 -5.92 26.20
CA ARG A 198 -4.68 -6.82 25.17
C ARG A 198 -3.62 -6.16 24.30
N LEU A 199 -3.78 -4.88 23.96
CA LEU A 199 -2.79 -4.12 23.18
C LEU A 199 -1.49 -3.93 23.98
N LEU A 200 -1.59 -3.57 25.26
CA LEU A 200 -0.43 -3.34 26.12
C LEU A 200 0.31 -4.62 26.48
N GLU A 201 -0.40 -5.73 26.68
CA GLU A 201 0.22 -7.06 26.87
C GLU A 201 1.08 -7.48 25.67
N ARG A 202 0.77 -6.97 24.47
CA ARG A 202 1.49 -7.27 23.23
C ARG A 202 2.47 -6.17 22.79
N ARG A 203 2.61 -5.09 23.56
CA ARG A 203 3.39 -3.90 23.16
C ARG A 203 4.82 -4.23 22.73
N GLU A 204 5.52 -5.12 23.44
CA GLU A 204 6.90 -5.49 23.14
C GLU A 204 7.01 -6.26 21.82
N GLY A 205 5.98 -7.06 21.50
CA GLY A 205 5.88 -7.72 20.20
C GLY A 205 5.69 -6.72 19.08
N TYR A 206 4.81 -5.72 19.27
CA TYR A 206 4.58 -4.66 18.28
C TYR A 206 5.80 -3.76 18.09
N ALA A 207 6.41 -3.28 19.19
CA ALA A 207 7.61 -2.46 19.13
C ALA A 207 8.74 -3.17 18.38
N ARG A 208 8.87 -4.49 18.54
CA ARG A 208 9.88 -5.25 17.83
C ARG A 208 9.65 -5.32 16.32
N VAL A 209 8.43 -5.61 15.86
CA VAL A 209 8.13 -5.74 14.43
C VAL A 209 8.17 -4.40 13.68
N PHE A 210 8.31 -3.29 14.40
CA PHE A 210 8.46 -1.94 13.86
C PHE A 210 9.91 -1.56 13.51
N HIS A 211 10.78 -2.55 13.32
CA HIS A 211 12.15 -2.38 12.85
C HIS A 211 12.32 -3.17 11.54
N ILE A 212 11.67 -2.70 10.49
CA ILE A 212 11.55 -3.42 9.21
C ILE A 212 12.77 -3.18 8.30
N PRO A 213 13.13 -4.11 7.42
CA PRO A 213 14.13 -3.85 6.38
C PRO A 213 13.59 -2.87 5.33
N PRO A 214 14.45 -2.33 4.45
CA PRO A 214 14.02 -1.71 3.21
C PRO A 214 13.18 -2.67 2.34
N ASP A 215 12.40 -2.12 1.42
CA ASP A 215 11.50 -2.89 0.56
C ASP A 215 11.55 -2.42 -0.89
N PHE A 216 11.02 -3.26 -1.79
CA PHE A 216 10.89 -2.93 -3.20
C PHE A 216 9.74 -1.96 -3.48
N ASP A 217 8.90 -1.65 -2.51
CA ASP A 217 7.74 -0.79 -2.70
C ASP A 217 8.17 0.68 -2.74
N ASP A 218 8.68 1.20 -1.62
CA ASP A 218 9.18 2.58 -1.52
C ASP A 218 10.35 2.82 -2.47
N THR A 219 11.20 1.80 -2.68
CA THR A 219 12.30 1.87 -3.65
C THR A 219 11.77 2.09 -5.06
N SER A 220 10.69 1.41 -5.44
CA SER A 220 10.14 1.50 -6.80
C SER A 220 9.24 2.71 -7.00
N VAL A 221 8.53 3.14 -5.97
CA VAL A 221 7.80 4.42 -5.97
C VAL A 221 8.78 5.59 -6.13
N ASN A 222 9.93 5.56 -5.43
CA ASN A 222 10.99 6.55 -5.61
C ASN A 222 11.56 6.55 -7.03
N LEU A 223 11.78 5.37 -7.61
CA LEU A 223 12.25 5.23 -8.99
C LEU A 223 11.23 5.80 -9.99
N GLY A 224 9.94 5.50 -9.81
CA GLY A 224 8.85 6.06 -10.61
C GLY A 224 8.74 7.58 -10.50
N LEU A 225 8.92 8.14 -9.30
CA LEU A 225 8.99 9.60 -9.10
C LEU A 225 10.19 10.22 -9.83
N GLY A 226 11.34 9.56 -9.79
CA GLY A 226 12.53 9.98 -10.56
C GLY A 226 12.27 10.02 -12.07
N SER A 227 11.54 9.03 -12.60
CA SER A 227 11.12 9.00 -14.01
C SER A 227 10.16 10.15 -14.36
N LEU A 228 9.16 10.43 -13.52
CA LEU A 228 8.27 11.58 -13.74
C LEU A 228 9.03 12.92 -13.75
N LEU A 229 9.98 13.10 -12.83
CA LEU A 229 10.84 14.29 -12.79
C LEU A 229 11.82 14.36 -13.97
N LYS A 230 12.14 13.22 -14.58
CA LYS A 230 12.97 13.15 -15.78
C LYS A 230 12.19 13.57 -17.01
N ASP A 231 10.95 13.12 -17.15
CA ASP A 231 10.03 13.56 -18.21
C ASP A 231 9.72 15.05 -18.11
N LEU A 232 9.52 15.55 -16.89
CA LEU A 232 9.19 16.94 -16.60
C LEU A 232 10.42 17.80 -16.26
N ILE A 233 11.60 17.45 -16.78
CA ILE A 233 12.86 18.12 -16.42
C ILE A 233 12.88 19.61 -16.80
N THR A 234 12.15 20.00 -17.84
CA THR A 234 12.02 21.39 -18.26
C THR A 234 11.17 22.21 -17.29
N GLU A 235 10.19 21.59 -16.68
CA GLU A 235 9.23 22.18 -15.76
C GLU A 235 9.75 22.16 -14.32
N PHE A 236 10.49 21.12 -13.94
CA PHE A 236 11.01 20.89 -12.59
C PHE A 236 12.53 20.59 -12.55
N PRO A 237 13.38 21.51 -13.07
CA PRO A 237 14.80 21.24 -13.25
C PRO A 237 15.55 21.06 -11.93
N GLN A 238 15.18 21.78 -10.86
CA GLN A 238 15.88 21.70 -9.58
C GLN A 238 15.55 20.41 -8.85
N SER A 239 14.28 20.02 -8.87
CA SER A 239 13.75 18.78 -8.32
C SER A 239 14.37 17.57 -9.00
N SER A 240 14.45 17.59 -10.34
CA SER A 240 15.10 16.53 -11.12
C SER A 240 16.59 16.37 -10.77
N VAL A 241 17.33 17.49 -10.67
CA VAL A 241 18.74 17.50 -10.26
C VAL A 241 18.92 17.01 -8.82
N LEU A 242 18.08 17.46 -7.88
CA LEU A 242 18.14 17.01 -6.50
C LEU A 242 17.94 15.49 -6.43
N TRP A 243 16.86 14.98 -7.03
CA TRP A 243 16.56 13.55 -7.03
C TRP A 243 17.73 12.74 -7.61
N GLN A 244 18.27 13.16 -8.77
CA GLN A 244 19.37 12.46 -9.42
C GLN A 244 20.65 12.46 -8.55
N SER A 245 20.94 13.58 -7.87
CA SER A 245 22.11 13.68 -6.98
C SER A 245 22.02 12.75 -5.76
N LYS A 246 20.81 12.39 -5.35
CA LYS A 246 20.54 11.52 -4.19
C LYS A 246 20.33 10.06 -4.57
N ASN A 247 20.10 9.76 -5.84
CA ASN A 247 19.92 8.41 -6.38
C ASN A 247 20.98 8.11 -7.45
N SER A 248 22.25 8.44 -7.16
CA SER A 248 23.32 8.38 -8.15
C SER A 248 23.75 6.95 -8.51
N ASN A 249 23.25 5.93 -7.82
CA ASN A 249 23.53 4.52 -8.10
C ASN A 249 22.24 3.71 -8.24
N LEU A 250 21.60 3.84 -9.41
CA LEU A 250 20.39 3.07 -9.73
C LEU A 250 20.68 1.58 -9.94
N SER A 251 21.92 1.20 -10.28
CA SER A 251 22.30 -0.22 -10.41
C SER A 251 22.08 -1.02 -9.13
N SER A 252 22.15 -0.36 -7.96
CA SER A 252 21.88 -0.99 -6.66
C SER A 252 20.46 -1.58 -6.57
N VAL A 253 19.47 -0.96 -7.20
CA VAL A 253 18.08 -1.45 -7.23
C VAL A 253 17.99 -2.76 -8.01
N PHE A 254 18.59 -2.83 -9.20
CA PHE A 254 18.57 -4.04 -10.03
C PHE A 254 19.43 -5.17 -9.47
N ASN A 255 20.52 -4.83 -8.79
CA ASN A 255 21.32 -5.81 -8.05
C ASN A 255 20.52 -6.42 -6.89
N ALA A 256 19.83 -5.59 -6.11
CA ALA A 256 18.91 -6.05 -5.08
C ALA A 256 17.80 -6.93 -5.69
N LEU A 257 17.18 -6.48 -6.78
CA LEU A 257 16.11 -7.21 -7.48
C LEU A 257 16.53 -8.65 -7.80
N LYS A 258 17.71 -8.84 -8.39
CA LYS A 258 18.25 -10.17 -8.71
C LYS A 258 18.58 -11.00 -7.48
N HIS A 259 19.11 -10.35 -6.45
CA HIS A 259 19.55 -11.02 -5.23
C HIS A 259 18.37 -11.58 -4.42
N TYR A 260 17.29 -10.79 -4.29
CA TYR A 260 16.16 -11.09 -3.41
C TYR A 260 14.94 -11.70 -4.10
N ALA A 261 14.95 -11.82 -5.44
CA ALA A 261 13.83 -12.38 -6.17
C ALA A 261 13.51 -13.82 -5.75
N TYR A 262 12.24 -14.12 -5.54
CA TYR A 262 11.74 -15.45 -5.20
C TYR A 262 11.86 -16.39 -6.41
N LYS A 263 12.60 -17.50 -6.24
CA LYS A 263 12.95 -18.48 -7.28
C LYS A 263 12.53 -19.90 -6.86
N PRO A 264 11.24 -20.27 -6.95
CA PRO A 264 10.71 -21.54 -6.41
C PRO A 264 11.19 -22.79 -7.13
N ILE A 265 11.46 -22.69 -8.43
CA ILE A 265 11.85 -23.82 -9.29
C ILE A 265 13.38 -23.81 -9.40
N GLY A 266 14.04 -23.95 -8.26
CA GLY A 266 15.49 -23.86 -8.11
C GLY A 266 15.98 -24.51 -6.81
N GLY A 267 17.26 -24.87 -6.78
CA GLY A 267 17.89 -25.53 -5.62
C GLY A 267 18.42 -24.56 -4.56
N ASP A 268 18.42 -23.24 -4.83
CA ASP A 268 18.94 -22.25 -3.88
C ASP A 268 17.93 -21.99 -2.76
N ARG A 269 18.24 -22.56 -1.59
CA ARG A 269 17.42 -22.45 -0.38
C ARG A 269 17.31 -21.03 0.15
N ARG A 270 18.12 -20.08 -0.31
CA ARG A 270 18.03 -18.66 0.09
C ARG A 270 16.77 -18.00 -0.45
N VAL A 271 16.44 -18.34 -1.69
CA VAL A 271 15.45 -17.61 -2.51
C VAL A 271 14.30 -18.50 -2.99
N ASN A 272 14.34 -19.81 -2.75
CA ASN A 272 13.25 -20.74 -3.10
C ASN A 272 12.22 -20.95 -1.98
N THR A 273 12.33 -20.24 -0.85
CA THR A 273 11.45 -20.38 0.31
C THR A 273 10.66 -19.10 0.55
N ILE A 274 9.34 -19.20 0.74
CA ILE A 274 8.44 -18.05 0.88
C ILE A 274 7.40 -18.25 1.99
N ASP A 275 6.74 -17.18 2.42
CA ASP A 275 5.58 -17.21 3.29
C ASP A 275 4.48 -18.17 2.79
N GLY A 276 3.90 -18.97 3.70
CA GLY A 276 2.87 -19.96 3.36
C GLY A 276 1.58 -19.38 2.76
N ARG A 277 1.24 -18.12 3.09
CA ARG A 277 0.11 -17.38 2.49
C ARG A 277 0.40 -17.05 1.04
N THR A 278 1.62 -16.58 0.76
CA THR A 278 2.07 -16.30 -0.61
C THR A 278 2.01 -17.56 -1.46
N TYR A 279 2.53 -18.68 -0.94
CA TYR A 279 2.41 -19.95 -1.64
C TYR A 279 0.95 -20.34 -1.89
N PHE A 280 0.05 -20.15 -0.91
CA PHE A 280 -1.36 -20.52 -1.03
C PHE A 280 -2.04 -19.83 -2.23
N TYR A 281 -1.99 -18.49 -2.30
CA TYR A 281 -2.69 -17.76 -3.36
C TYR A 281 -1.98 -17.91 -4.73
N MET A 282 -0.68 -18.20 -4.75
CA MET A 282 0.07 -18.39 -6.00
C MET A 282 0.19 -19.84 -6.45
N ARG A 283 -0.31 -20.81 -5.67
CA ARG A 283 0.02 -22.23 -5.86
C ARG A 283 -0.22 -22.70 -7.30
N LYS A 284 -1.38 -22.40 -7.87
CA LYS A 284 -1.72 -22.81 -9.24
C LYS A 284 -0.79 -22.20 -10.29
N PHE A 285 -0.39 -20.94 -10.12
CA PHE A 285 0.59 -20.29 -10.99
C PHE A 285 1.94 -21.02 -10.94
N LEU A 286 2.40 -21.36 -9.73
CA LEU A 286 3.67 -22.06 -9.51
C LEU A 286 3.64 -23.51 -10.02
N GLU A 287 2.53 -24.22 -9.83
CA GLU A 287 2.33 -25.59 -10.33
C GLU A 287 2.33 -25.62 -11.85
N ASN A 288 1.61 -24.70 -12.51
CA ASN A 288 1.60 -24.60 -13.97
C ASN A 288 3.01 -24.38 -14.51
N ALA A 289 3.77 -23.44 -13.92
CA ALA A 289 5.16 -23.19 -14.32
C ALA A 289 6.05 -24.43 -14.09
N SER A 290 5.87 -25.14 -12.96
CA SER A 290 6.62 -26.35 -12.66
C SER A 290 6.30 -27.51 -13.62
N ILE A 291 5.04 -27.69 -14.00
CA ILE A 291 4.61 -28.73 -14.96
C ILE A 291 5.20 -28.43 -16.35
N GLU A 292 5.24 -27.17 -16.74
CA GLU A 292 5.80 -26.72 -18.01
C GLU A 292 7.33 -26.58 -17.99
N ASN A 293 7.98 -26.90 -16.86
CA ASN A 293 9.42 -26.74 -16.65
C ASN A 293 9.92 -25.31 -16.98
N LYS A 294 9.09 -24.31 -16.67
CA LYS A 294 9.42 -22.88 -16.81
C LYS A 294 10.04 -22.39 -15.52
N SER A 295 11.21 -21.76 -15.60
CA SER A 295 11.80 -21.07 -14.45
C SER A 295 10.95 -19.86 -14.05
N VAL A 296 10.90 -19.59 -12.75
CA VAL A 296 10.14 -18.48 -12.17
C VAL A 296 11.09 -17.66 -11.31
N ALA A 297 11.10 -16.35 -11.50
CA ALA A 297 11.73 -15.37 -10.62
C ALA A 297 10.77 -14.21 -10.40
N LEU A 298 10.44 -13.88 -9.15
CA LEU A 298 9.43 -12.87 -8.83
C LEU A 298 9.95 -11.84 -7.85
N VAL A 299 9.48 -10.60 -8.00
CA VAL A 299 9.73 -9.56 -7.00
C VAL A 299 9.13 -9.96 -5.67
N THR A 300 9.93 -9.85 -4.60
CA THR A 300 9.49 -10.03 -3.22
C THR A 300 9.18 -8.67 -2.59
N THR A 301 8.57 -8.64 -1.42
CA THR A 301 8.28 -7.38 -0.74
C THR A 301 9.55 -6.77 -0.14
N TRP A 302 10.25 -7.54 0.68
CA TRP A 302 11.38 -7.04 1.47
C TRP A 302 12.72 -7.25 0.77
N ILE A 303 13.63 -6.29 0.96
CA ILE A 303 15.03 -6.38 0.52
C ILE A 303 15.83 -7.04 1.67
N GLN A 304 15.48 -8.30 1.93
CA GLN A 304 16.10 -9.17 2.94
C GLN A 304 15.81 -10.63 2.57
N ASP A 305 16.82 -11.49 2.58
CA ASP A 305 16.65 -12.95 2.45
C ASP A 305 16.81 -13.67 3.80
N ILE A 306 16.73 -15.01 3.79
CA ILE A 306 16.85 -15.81 5.02
C ILE A 306 18.26 -15.72 5.62
N GLU A 307 19.32 -15.59 4.82
CA GLU A 307 20.67 -15.46 5.35
C GLU A 307 20.92 -14.08 5.94
N ASP A 308 20.42 -13.01 5.30
CA ASP A 308 20.52 -11.66 5.86
C ASP A 308 19.75 -11.56 7.16
N LEU A 309 18.55 -12.14 7.23
CA LEU A 309 17.76 -12.19 8.46
C LEU A 309 18.56 -12.83 9.62
N LYS A 310 19.38 -13.86 9.37
CA LYS A 310 20.18 -14.49 10.43
C LYS A 310 21.23 -13.54 11.01
N THR A 311 21.79 -12.66 10.20
CA THR A 311 22.83 -11.70 10.61
C THR A 311 22.24 -10.40 11.13
N GLU A 312 21.14 -9.94 10.57
CA GLU A 312 20.54 -8.63 10.87
C GLU A 312 19.50 -8.69 12.00
N TYR A 313 18.93 -9.87 12.30
CA TYR A 313 17.97 -10.02 13.40
C TYR A 313 18.55 -9.64 14.78
N PRO A 314 19.80 -10.00 15.14
CA PRO A 314 20.46 -9.49 16.34
C PRO A 314 20.64 -7.96 16.35
N GLU A 315 20.69 -7.34 15.17
CA GLU A 315 20.77 -5.88 14.97
C GLU A 315 19.39 -5.22 14.93
N GLY A 316 18.33 -5.97 15.26
CA GLY A 316 16.97 -5.47 15.38
C GLY A 316 16.19 -5.42 14.07
N ILE A 317 16.80 -5.65 12.91
CA ILE A 317 16.13 -5.58 11.60
C ILE A 317 15.41 -6.90 11.33
N ILE A 318 14.10 -6.84 11.11
CA ILE A 318 13.24 -8.02 11.03
C ILE A 318 12.19 -7.91 9.94
N THR A 319 12.20 -8.85 9.01
CA THR A 319 11.06 -9.08 8.12
C THR A 319 9.85 -9.57 8.94
N PRO A 320 8.66 -8.95 8.81
CA PRO A 320 7.44 -9.43 9.45
C PRO A 320 7.16 -10.91 9.15
N GLY A 321 7.08 -11.72 10.21
CA GLY A 321 6.91 -13.18 10.09
C GLY A 321 8.21 -13.97 9.92
N ASN A 322 9.37 -13.31 9.95
CA ASN A 322 10.71 -13.89 9.78
C ASN A 322 10.91 -14.57 8.43
N ILE A 323 10.12 -14.22 7.42
CA ILE A 323 10.24 -14.76 6.08
C ILE A 323 9.64 -13.78 5.07
N ASN A 324 10.27 -13.70 3.90
CA ASN A 324 9.79 -12.82 2.85
C ASN A 324 8.46 -13.32 2.25
N ASN A 325 7.75 -12.41 1.58
CA ASN A 325 6.49 -12.67 0.89
C ASN A 325 6.52 -12.00 -0.48
N VAL A 326 5.57 -12.39 -1.32
CA VAL A 326 5.23 -11.65 -2.54
C VAL A 326 3.88 -11.00 -2.27
N ASP A 327 3.87 -9.67 -2.25
CA ASP A 327 2.66 -8.87 -2.34
C ASP A 327 2.53 -8.39 -3.80
N ILE A 328 1.36 -8.60 -4.40
CA ILE A 328 1.19 -8.28 -5.82
C ILE A 328 1.09 -6.78 -6.10
N THR A 329 0.73 -5.97 -5.11
CA THR A 329 0.74 -4.50 -5.21
C THR A 329 2.17 -3.97 -5.18
N VAL A 330 3.02 -4.52 -4.29
CA VAL A 330 4.47 -4.22 -4.30
C VAL A 330 5.08 -4.63 -5.65
N SER A 331 4.69 -5.80 -6.15
CA SER A 331 5.09 -6.29 -7.47
C SER A 331 4.66 -5.33 -8.60
N ALA A 332 3.46 -4.76 -8.52
CA ALA A 332 2.96 -3.78 -9.49
C ALA A 332 3.77 -2.48 -9.46
N ASN A 333 4.12 -1.98 -8.27
CA ASN A 333 4.97 -0.80 -8.11
C ASN A 333 6.39 -1.04 -8.63
N ALA A 334 6.96 -2.22 -8.36
CA ALA A 334 8.26 -2.61 -8.91
C ALA A 334 8.24 -2.67 -10.44
N LEU A 335 7.19 -3.25 -11.02
CA LEU A 335 7.02 -3.28 -12.47
C LEU A 335 6.96 -1.85 -13.02
N PHE A 336 6.14 -0.98 -12.43
CA PHE A 336 6.01 0.43 -12.83
C PHE A 336 7.34 1.19 -12.75
N GLY A 337 8.07 1.05 -11.63
CA GLY A 337 9.37 1.70 -11.43
C GLY A 337 10.40 1.27 -12.47
N ILE A 338 10.52 -0.03 -12.74
CA ILE A 338 11.43 -0.57 -13.76
C ILE A 338 11.03 -0.08 -15.16
N THR A 339 9.75 -0.22 -15.51
CA THR A 339 9.22 0.19 -16.83
C THR A 339 9.53 1.65 -17.10
N ASN A 340 9.16 2.55 -16.18
CA ASN A 340 9.34 3.97 -16.41
C ASN A 340 10.79 4.40 -16.35
N ALA A 341 11.62 3.79 -15.51
CA ALA A 341 13.05 4.09 -15.50
C ALA A 341 13.67 3.87 -16.89
N ILE A 342 13.25 2.82 -17.58
CA ILE A 342 13.70 2.50 -18.93
C ILE A 342 13.07 3.46 -19.96
N LEU A 343 11.74 3.64 -19.93
CA LEU A 343 11.02 4.45 -20.91
C LEU A 343 11.43 5.92 -20.92
N THR A 344 11.73 6.50 -19.76
CA THR A 344 12.18 7.90 -19.62
C THR A 344 13.69 8.06 -19.83
N GLY A 345 14.42 6.97 -20.11
CA GLY A 345 15.88 6.96 -20.22
C GLY A 345 16.61 7.30 -18.92
N LEU A 346 15.95 7.13 -17.77
CA LEU A 346 16.58 7.25 -16.46
C LEU A 346 17.59 6.12 -16.23
N VAL A 347 17.28 4.94 -16.76
CA VAL A 347 18.12 3.75 -16.87
C VAL A 347 18.12 3.32 -18.34
N THR A 348 19.25 2.78 -18.82
CA THR A 348 19.33 2.28 -20.20
C THR A 348 18.52 1.00 -20.35
N SER A 349 17.94 0.76 -21.53
CA SER A 349 17.22 -0.48 -21.83
C SER A 349 18.12 -1.73 -21.77
N GLU A 350 19.44 -1.55 -21.82
CA GLU A 350 20.44 -2.62 -21.63
C GLU A 350 20.27 -3.39 -20.31
N VAL A 351 19.60 -2.81 -19.31
CA VAL A 351 19.28 -3.52 -18.07
C VAL A 351 18.40 -4.77 -18.31
N LEU A 352 17.63 -4.80 -19.40
CA LEU A 352 16.80 -5.94 -19.82
C LEU A 352 17.58 -6.96 -20.69
N GLU A 353 18.84 -6.68 -21.03
CA GLU A 353 19.74 -7.67 -21.64
C GLU A 353 20.31 -8.61 -20.57
N ASP A 354 20.25 -8.24 -19.28
CA ASP A 354 20.51 -9.15 -18.17
C ASP A 354 19.36 -10.18 -18.09
N PRO A 355 19.62 -11.48 -18.33
CA PRO A 355 18.57 -12.48 -18.38
C PRO A 355 17.78 -12.62 -17.07
N GLU A 356 18.40 -12.36 -15.92
CA GLU A 356 17.71 -12.45 -14.64
C GLU A 356 16.74 -11.29 -14.44
N VAL A 357 17.15 -10.06 -14.80
CA VAL A 357 16.25 -8.90 -14.72
C VAL A 357 15.09 -9.04 -15.70
N GLN A 358 15.38 -9.45 -16.94
CA GLN A 358 14.36 -9.70 -17.96
C GLN A 358 13.36 -10.76 -17.49
N GLN A 359 13.85 -11.85 -16.90
CA GLN A 359 13.01 -12.90 -16.36
C GLN A 359 12.13 -12.40 -15.21
N ILE A 360 12.68 -11.66 -14.25
CA ILE A 360 11.92 -11.11 -13.12
C ILE A 360 10.81 -10.18 -13.64
N TYR A 361 11.14 -9.30 -14.58
CA TYR A 361 10.18 -8.36 -15.19
C TYR A 361 9.03 -9.10 -15.89
N MET A 362 9.35 -10.10 -16.73
CA MET A 362 8.36 -10.90 -17.44
C MET A 362 7.50 -11.75 -16.49
N ASN A 363 8.12 -12.53 -15.59
CA ASN A 363 7.40 -13.43 -14.69
C ASN A 363 6.51 -12.67 -13.71
N THR A 364 6.96 -11.51 -13.22
CA THR A 364 6.16 -10.68 -12.31
C THR A 364 4.92 -10.13 -13.01
N SER A 365 5.03 -9.63 -14.25
CA SER A 365 3.86 -9.19 -15.02
C SER A 365 2.89 -10.36 -15.34
N THR A 366 3.42 -11.54 -15.67
CA THR A 366 2.61 -12.74 -15.93
C THR A 366 1.88 -13.20 -14.67
N MET A 367 2.55 -13.14 -13.51
CA MET A 367 1.94 -13.45 -12.22
C MET A 367 0.82 -12.46 -11.87
N ILE A 368 1.04 -11.16 -12.06
CA ILE A 368 0.02 -10.12 -11.86
C ILE A 368 -1.21 -10.40 -12.74
N ALA A 369 -1.02 -10.62 -14.03
CA ALA A 369 -2.11 -10.94 -14.96
C ALA A 369 -2.86 -12.21 -14.54
N PHE A 370 -2.13 -13.27 -14.18
CA PHE A 370 -2.73 -14.51 -13.67
C PHE A 370 -3.60 -14.25 -12.43
N GLN A 371 -3.14 -13.43 -11.49
CA GLN A 371 -3.91 -13.11 -10.28
C GLN A 371 -5.15 -12.28 -10.59
N ILE A 372 -5.09 -11.35 -11.55
CA ILE A 372 -6.29 -10.64 -12.02
C ILE A 372 -7.31 -11.64 -12.60
N HIS A 373 -6.88 -12.50 -13.54
CA HIS A 373 -7.77 -13.48 -14.19
C HIS A 373 -8.37 -14.51 -13.24
N THR A 374 -7.69 -14.81 -12.13
CA THR A 374 -8.12 -15.82 -11.16
C THR A 374 -8.74 -15.21 -9.91
N ASN A 375 -9.07 -13.91 -9.93
CA ASN A 375 -9.60 -13.17 -8.78
C ASN A 375 -8.73 -13.40 -7.52
N PHE A 376 -7.43 -13.17 -7.67
CA PHE A 376 -6.43 -13.28 -6.61
C PHE A 376 -6.40 -14.67 -5.96
N SER A 377 -6.69 -15.69 -6.76
CA SER A 377 -6.99 -17.07 -6.36
C SER A 377 -7.97 -17.20 -5.18
N GLY A 378 -8.98 -16.34 -5.17
CA GLY A 378 -10.09 -16.31 -4.20
C GLY A 378 -9.74 -15.68 -2.85
N ARG A 379 -8.51 -15.20 -2.69
CA ARG A 379 -7.98 -14.66 -1.43
C ARG A 379 -7.26 -13.33 -1.63
N PRO A 380 -8.00 -12.26 -2.01
CA PRO A 380 -7.42 -10.93 -2.18
C PRO A 380 -6.76 -10.41 -0.90
N ASP A 381 -7.27 -10.79 0.28
CA ASP A 381 -6.69 -10.48 1.59
C ASP A 381 -5.28 -11.07 1.82
N LEU A 382 -4.91 -12.13 1.09
CA LEU A 382 -3.57 -12.71 1.10
C LEU A 382 -2.70 -12.18 -0.04
N ALA A 383 -3.26 -12.06 -1.23
CA ALA A 383 -2.52 -11.57 -2.39
C ALA A 383 -2.10 -10.11 -2.21
N LEU A 384 -3.00 -9.31 -1.63
CA LEU A 384 -2.81 -7.92 -1.26
C LEU A 384 -2.47 -7.83 0.24
N THR A 385 -1.34 -8.43 0.62
CA THR A 385 -0.93 -8.60 2.02
C THR A 385 -0.90 -7.28 2.78
N TYR A 386 -0.46 -6.19 2.16
CA TYR A 386 -0.36 -4.87 2.78
C TYR A 386 -1.40 -3.87 2.25
N TYR A 387 -1.96 -4.09 1.06
CA TYR A 387 -2.81 -3.13 0.36
C TYR A 387 -4.25 -3.64 0.22
N PRO A 388 -5.11 -3.50 1.23
CA PRO A 388 -6.41 -4.18 1.24
C PRO A 388 -7.31 -3.81 0.05
N SER A 389 -7.08 -2.68 -0.61
CA SER A 389 -7.88 -2.24 -1.74
C SER A 389 -7.51 -2.86 -3.08
N VAL A 390 -8.46 -3.60 -3.64
CA VAL A 390 -8.38 -4.13 -5.01
C VAL A 390 -8.35 -3.01 -6.05
N MET A 391 -9.06 -1.89 -5.81
CA MET A 391 -9.12 -0.77 -6.75
C MET A 391 -7.78 -0.04 -6.84
N GLU A 392 -7.09 0.12 -5.72
CA GLU A 392 -5.72 0.66 -5.68
C GLU A 392 -4.75 -0.22 -6.47
N PHE A 393 -4.80 -1.54 -6.26
CA PHE A 393 -4.00 -2.50 -7.03
C PHE A 393 -4.26 -2.39 -8.54
N TYR A 394 -5.53 -2.35 -8.97
CA TYR A 394 -5.85 -2.21 -10.39
C TYR A 394 -5.31 -0.92 -10.99
N TRP A 395 -5.39 0.19 -10.26
CA TRP A 395 -4.79 1.44 -10.70
C TRP A 395 -3.27 1.30 -10.85
N PHE A 396 -2.56 0.73 -9.88
CA PHE A 396 -1.10 0.56 -9.97
C PHE A 396 -0.68 -0.26 -11.20
N VAL A 397 -1.39 -1.35 -11.51
CA VAL A 397 -1.13 -2.15 -12.71
C VAL A 397 -1.43 -1.36 -13.99
N SER A 398 -2.56 -0.63 -14.03
CA SER A 398 -2.96 0.16 -15.19
C SER A 398 -1.92 1.22 -15.56
N ARG A 399 -1.23 1.81 -14.58
CA ARG A 399 -0.18 2.83 -14.79
C ARG A 399 0.96 2.29 -15.65
N THR A 400 1.41 1.06 -15.39
CA THR A 400 2.48 0.42 -16.20
C THR A 400 2.03 0.22 -17.64
N TYR A 401 0.82 -0.34 -17.85
CA TYR A 401 0.26 -0.53 -19.18
C TYR A 401 0.13 0.79 -19.95
N SER A 402 -0.38 1.84 -19.29
CA SER A 402 -0.58 3.15 -19.91
C SER A 402 0.73 3.77 -20.38
N GLN A 403 1.80 3.68 -19.58
CA GLN A 403 3.12 4.18 -19.98
C GLN A 403 3.71 3.39 -21.15
N LEU A 404 3.60 2.05 -21.14
CA LEU A 404 4.00 1.22 -22.29
C LEU A 404 3.23 1.64 -23.55
N LYS A 405 1.90 1.81 -23.44
CA LYS A 405 1.06 2.17 -24.60
C LYS A 405 1.37 3.56 -25.14
N ARG A 406 1.59 4.54 -24.26
CA ARG A 406 2.00 5.91 -24.64
C ARG A 406 3.30 5.89 -25.44
N HIS A 407 4.34 5.23 -24.90
CA HIS A 407 5.64 5.16 -25.56
C HIS A 407 5.62 4.36 -26.86
N ASP A 408 4.88 3.24 -26.90
CA ASP A 408 4.73 2.45 -28.12
C ASP A 408 4.11 3.28 -29.26
N ARG A 409 3.08 4.07 -28.96
CA ARG A 409 2.44 4.96 -29.94
C ARG A 409 3.31 6.12 -30.40
N ALA A 410 4.15 6.66 -29.51
CA ALA A 410 4.98 7.82 -29.80
C ALA A 410 6.27 7.44 -30.55
N THR A 411 7.00 6.45 -30.05
CA THR A 411 8.37 6.13 -30.51
C THR A 411 8.67 4.63 -30.64
N GLY A 412 7.73 3.76 -30.25
CA GLY A 412 7.99 2.32 -30.05
C GLY A 412 8.63 2.03 -28.69
N LEU A 413 8.64 0.75 -28.30
CA LEU A 413 9.25 0.29 -27.06
C LEU A 413 10.73 -0.09 -27.27
N PRO A 414 11.62 0.20 -26.32
CA PRO A 414 13.07 0.04 -26.51
C PRO A 414 13.56 -1.41 -26.38
N HIS A 415 12.70 -2.36 -26.01
CA HIS A 415 13.08 -3.78 -25.86
C HIS A 415 11.87 -4.71 -26.04
N GLU A 416 12.05 -5.85 -26.72
CA GLU A 416 11.00 -6.84 -27.09
C GLU A 416 10.18 -7.37 -25.91
N VAL A 417 10.85 -7.67 -24.78
CA VAL A 417 10.16 -8.10 -23.54
C VAL A 417 9.05 -7.12 -23.10
N MET A 418 9.20 -5.82 -23.36
CA MET A 418 8.23 -4.80 -22.96
C MET A 418 6.96 -4.88 -23.79
N TYR A 419 7.04 -5.32 -25.06
CA TYR A 419 5.86 -5.63 -25.88
C TYR A 419 5.07 -6.80 -25.29
N SER A 420 5.78 -7.85 -24.88
CA SER A 420 5.16 -9.01 -24.25
C SER A 420 4.49 -8.66 -22.91
N VAL A 421 5.13 -7.82 -22.09
CA VAL A 421 4.54 -7.31 -20.84
C VAL A 421 3.32 -6.44 -21.12
N MET A 422 3.41 -5.52 -22.08
CA MET A 422 2.28 -4.67 -22.48
C MET A 422 1.07 -5.52 -22.89
N ALA A 423 1.25 -6.51 -23.76
CA ALA A 423 0.18 -7.39 -24.22
C ALA A 423 -0.42 -8.24 -23.09
N THR A 424 0.43 -8.73 -22.18
CA THR A 424 -0.01 -9.53 -21.01
C THR A 424 -0.88 -8.70 -20.06
N LEU A 425 -0.49 -7.44 -19.82
CA LEU A 425 -1.28 -6.55 -18.98
C LEU A 425 -2.55 -6.05 -19.71
N GLU A 426 -2.47 -5.80 -21.01
CA GLU A 426 -3.62 -5.38 -21.84
C GLU A 426 -4.77 -6.37 -21.72
N ASP A 427 -4.50 -7.67 -21.90
CA ASP A 427 -5.50 -8.73 -21.79
C ASP A 427 -6.17 -8.76 -20.42
N ALA A 428 -5.38 -8.72 -19.34
CA ALA A 428 -5.90 -8.72 -17.97
C ALA A 428 -6.72 -7.46 -17.64
N LEU A 429 -6.27 -6.29 -18.11
CA LEU A 429 -6.89 -5.01 -17.81
C LEU A 429 -8.16 -4.77 -18.62
N HIS A 430 -8.14 -5.02 -19.93
CA HIS A 430 -9.27 -4.79 -20.83
C HIS A 430 -10.40 -5.80 -20.66
N THR A 431 -10.10 -6.98 -20.08
CA THR A 431 -11.11 -8.01 -19.82
C THR A 431 -11.48 -8.04 -18.34
N THR A 432 -10.75 -8.83 -17.54
CA THR A 432 -11.18 -9.27 -16.21
C THR A 432 -11.19 -8.12 -15.21
N MET A 433 -10.18 -7.23 -15.24
CA MET A 433 -10.19 -6.05 -14.37
C MET A 433 -11.36 -5.13 -14.72
N THR A 434 -11.53 -4.77 -16.00
CA THR A 434 -12.60 -3.88 -16.43
C THR A 434 -13.98 -4.41 -16.04
N ASP A 435 -14.24 -5.70 -16.28
CA ASP A 435 -15.48 -6.35 -15.88
C ASP A 435 -15.68 -6.32 -14.35
N ALA A 436 -14.62 -6.57 -13.58
CA ALA A 436 -14.67 -6.56 -12.13
C ALA A 436 -14.95 -5.16 -11.56
N VAL A 437 -14.32 -4.11 -12.11
CA VAL A 437 -14.52 -2.73 -11.67
C VAL A 437 -15.93 -2.26 -12.02
N VAL A 438 -16.33 -2.36 -13.29
CA VAL A 438 -17.67 -1.92 -13.73
C VAL A 438 -18.78 -2.61 -12.95
N LYS A 439 -18.62 -3.90 -12.64
CA LYS A 439 -19.60 -4.66 -11.84
C LYS A 439 -19.71 -4.21 -10.38
N GLN A 440 -18.65 -3.65 -9.81
CA GLN A 440 -18.63 -3.19 -8.41
C GLN A 440 -19.21 -1.79 -8.21
N ALA A 441 -19.47 -1.05 -9.30
CA ALA A 441 -20.08 0.27 -9.23
C ALA A 441 -21.46 0.22 -8.54
N ILE A 442 -21.65 1.04 -7.51
CA ILE A 442 -22.92 1.18 -6.80
C ILE A 442 -23.63 2.42 -7.34
N TYR A 443 -24.78 2.23 -7.99
CA TYR A 443 -25.55 3.30 -8.62
C TYR A 443 -26.58 3.89 -7.66
N ASN A 444 -26.52 5.21 -7.45
CA ASN A 444 -27.54 5.99 -6.76
C ASN A 444 -28.38 6.74 -7.79
N GLY A 445 -29.41 6.09 -8.32
CA GLY A 445 -30.13 6.54 -9.52
C GLY A 445 -29.43 6.11 -10.81
N THR A 446 -29.69 6.79 -11.93
CA THR A 446 -29.13 6.42 -13.24
C THR A 446 -27.77 7.06 -13.54
N ASP A 447 -27.48 8.19 -12.91
CA ASP A 447 -26.42 9.11 -13.39
C ASP A 447 -25.26 9.28 -12.39
N VAL A 448 -25.38 8.71 -11.18
CA VAL A 448 -24.39 8.84 -10.11
C VAL A 448 -23.98 7.44 -9.65
N ALA A 449 -22.67 7.18 -9.64
CA ALA A 449 -22.10 5.93 -9.18
C ALA A 449 -21.00 6.19 -8.16
N TYR A 450 -20.78 5.27 -7.24
CA TYR A 450 -19.66 5.31 -6.31
C TYR A 450 -19.17 3.89 -6.02
N TYR A 451 -18.06 3.80 -5.30
CA TYR A 451 -17.44 2.55 -4.88
C TYR A 451 -17.14 2.61 -3.40
N ASP A 452 -17.42 1.51 -2.71
CA ASP A 452 -17.03 1.26 -1.32
C ASP A 452 -16.11 0.04 -1.31
N ASP A 453 -15.18 -0.01 -0.36
CA ASP A 453 -14.31 -1.18 -0.19
C ASP A 453 -14.71 -1.96 1.06
N PHE A 454 -14.32 -1.48 2.25
CA PHE A 454 -14.75 -2.14 3.49
C PHE A 454 -14.93 -1.20 4.69
N MET A 455 -14.27 -0.04 4.71
CA MET A 455 -14.20 0.81 5.89
C MET A 455 -15.54 1.47 6.21
N GLY A 456 -16.05 1.21 7.42
CA GLY A 456 -17.33 1.75 7.89
C GLY A 456 -18.55 1.01 7.34
N ASP A 457 -18.36 -0.12 6.66
CA ASP A 457 -19.46 -0.94 6.12
C ASP A 457 -19.78 -2.19 6.97
N GLY A 458 -18.98 -2.42 8.01
CA GLY A 458 -19.11 -3.53 8.95
C GLY A 458 -19.85 -3.20 10.25
N ASP A 459 -20.43 -2.00 10.35
CA ASP A 459 -21.02 -1.51 11.59
C ASP A 459 -22.51 -1.88 11.70
N VAL A 460 -22.98 -1.98 12.94
CA VAL A 460 -24.37 -2.25 13.28
C VAL A 460 -24.88 -1.26 14.32
N ASP A 461 -26.16 -0.91 14.23
CA ASP A 461 -26.82 -0.06 15.23
C ASP A 461 -27.14 -0.86 16.52
N GLN A 462 -27.76 -0.18 17.49
CA GLN A 462 -28.19 -0.79 18.76
C GLN A 462 -29.24 -1.92 18.60
N ASN A 463 -29.92 -1.99 17.45
CA ASN A 463 -30.88 -3.03 17.10
C ASN A 463 -30.24 -4.13 16.24
N ASN A 464 -28.93 -4.06 16.01
CA ASN A 464 -28.17 -4.96 15.14
C ASN A 464 -28.52 -4.83 13.64
N ASP A 465 -29.04 -3.67 13.23
CA ASP A 465 -29.24 -3.32 11.82
C ASP A 465 -27.94 -2.78 11.21
N THR A 466 -27.57 -3.26 10.02
CA THR A 466 -26.33 -2.83 9.35
C THR A 466 -26.34 -1.34 9.00
N ILE A 467 -25.29 -0.64 9.40
CA ILE A 467 -25.01 0.74 9.00
C ILE A 467 -23.85 0.73 8.01
N ARG A 468 -23.96 1.53 6.94
CA ARG A 468 -22.87 1.78 5.99
C ARG A 468 -22.49 3.25 6.02
N PHE A 469 -21.36 3.53 6.66
CA PHE A 469 -20.76 4.86 6.65
C PHE A 469 -20.02 5.10 5.33
N GLY A 470 -19.36 4.08 4.76
CA GLY A 470 -18.52 4.21 3.56
C GLY A 470 -17.40 5.22 3.76
N GLU A 471 -16.56 4.98 4.76
CA GLU A 471 -15.47 5.89 5.16
C GLU A 471 -14.34 5.92 4.11
N ASP A 472 -14.22 4.88 3.28
CA ASP A 472 -13.29 4.83 2.14
C ASP A 472 -13.92 5.24 0.80
N ARG A 473 -15.21 5.59 0.77
CA ARG A 473 -15.98 5.79 -0.46
C ARG A 473 -15.34 6.77 -1.43
N LEU A 474 -14.84 7.90 -0.91
CA LEU A 474 -14.19 8.93 -1.72
C LEU A 474 -12.90 8.41 -2.36
N TYR A 475 -12.08 7.71 -1.58
CA TYR A 475 -10.82 7.12 -2.03
C TYR A 475 -11.04 6.02 -3.06
N THR A 476 -11.89 5.04 -2.73
CA THR A 476 -12.19 3.89 -3.59
C THR A 476 -12.81 4.33 -4.91
N THR A 477 -13.68 5.35 -4.87
CA THR A 477 -14.24 5.94 -6.10
C THR A 477 -13.17 6.61 -6.96
N GLY A 478 -12.26 7.38 -6.35
CA GLY A 478 -11.13 7.98 -7.06
C GLY A 478 -10.22 6.93 -7.71
N MET A 479 -9.90 5.85 -6.99
CA MET A 479 -9.10 4.74 -7.53
C MET A 479 -9.77 4.03 -8.70
N ALA A 480 -11.07 3.74 -8.60
CA ALA A 480 -11.81 3.10 -9.68
C ALA A 480 -11.86 3.96 -10.96
N ILE A 481 -12.05 5.28 -10.81
CA ILE A 481 -11.99 6.21 -11.95
C ILE A 481 -10.60 6.20 -12.57
N ASN A 482 -9.55 6.34 -11.76
CA ASN A 482 -8.18 6.35 -12.25
C ASN A 482 -7.83 5.03 -12.95
N ALA A 483 -8.16 3.87 -12.39
CA ALA A 483 -7.94 2.57 -13.02
C ALA A 483 -8.61 2.48 -14.40
N LEU A 484 -9.89 2.86 -14.52
CA LEU A 484 -10.62 2.80 -15.78
C LEU A 484 -10.08 3.81 -16.81
N ILE A 485 -9.82 5.06 -16.41
CA ILE A 485 -9.26 6.08 -17.31
C ILE A 485 -7.87 5.67 -17.78
N THR A 486 -6.98 5.29 -16.87
CA THR A 486 -5.60 4.90 -17.21
C THR A 486 -5.55 3.65 -18.09
N THR A 487 -6.51 2.73 -17.96
CA THR A 487 -6.62 1.55 -18.85
C THR A 487 -7.21 1.85 -20.22
N TRP A 488 -8.22 2.72 -20.31
CA TRP A 488 -9.01 2.91 -21.52
C TRP A 488 -8.71 4.20 -22.29
N THR A 489 -7.71 4.97 -21.85
CA THR A 489 -7.25 6.17 -22.54
C THR A 489 -5.76 6.11 -22.84
N TYR A 490 -5.33 6.91 -23.81
CA TYR A 490 -3.92 7.21 -24.04
C TYR A 490 -3.71 8.72 -24.04
N TYR A 491 -2.56 9.16 -23.53
CA TYR A 491 -2.12 10.55 -23.59
C TYR A 491 -1.40 10.80 -24.92
N ASP A 492 -1.79 11.85 -25.64
CA ASP A 492 -1.12 12.30 -26.85
C ASP A 492 -0.22 13.49 -26.52
N ASP A 493 1.10 13.24 -26.50
CA ASP A 493 2.11 14.25 -26.19
C ASP A 493 2.10 15.45 -27.15
N ASN A 494 1.52 15.33 -28.35
CA ASN A 494 1.43 16.44 -29.31
C ASN A 494 0.27 17.38 -29.00
N THR A 495 -0.86 16.84 -28.53
CA THR A 495 -2.06 17.62 -28.24
C THR A 495 -2.13 18.05 -26.77
N GLY A 496 -1.46 17.32 -25.87
CA GLY A 496 -1.54 17.51 -24.44
C GLY A 496 -2.83 16.96 -23.82
N HIS A 497 -3.53 16.08 -24.53
CA HIS A 497 -4.86 15.61 -24.15
C HIS A 497 -4.94 14.08 -24.06
N LEU A 498 -5.89 13.62 -23.25
CA LEU A 498 -6.26 12.21 -23.17
C LEU A 498 -7.32 11.88 -24.22
N HIS A 499 -7.23 10.69 -24.78
CA HIS A 499 -8.17 10.18 -25.76
C HIS A 499 -8.62 8.79 -25.39
N TRP A 500 -9.94 8.54 -25.42
CA TRP A 500 -10.48 7.19 -25.34
C TRP A 500 -9.90 6.32 -26.45
N HIS A 501 -9.57 5.06 -26.13
CA HIS A 501 -9.36 4.06 -27.17
C HIS A 501 -10.63 3.91 -28.02
N SER A 502 -10.46 3.70 -29.33
CA SER A 502 -11.58 3.61 -30.28
C SER A 502 -12.57 2.49 -29.96
N ASP A 503 -12.10 1.45 -29.28
CA ASP A 503 -12.82 0.25 -28.86
C ASP A 503 -13.25 0.29 -27.38
N THR A 504 -13.09 1.44 -26.69
CA THR A 504 -13.54 1.58 -25.30
C THR A 504 -15.03 1.25 -25.16
N PRO A 505 -15.42 0.27 -24.32
CA PRO A 505 -16.81 -0.08 -24.11
C PRO A 505 -17.63 1.11 -23.57
N GLU A 506 -18.85 1.28 -24.10
CA GLU A 506 -19.73 2.37 -23.68
C GLU A 506 -20.09 2.31 -22.18
N VAL A 507 -20.16 1.08 -21.62
CA VAL A 507 -20.38 0.89 -20.18
C VAL A 507 -19.26 1.48 -19.33
N VAL A 508 -18.01 1.45 -19.80
CA VAL A 508 -16.87 2.06 -19.11
C VAL A 508 -17.04 3.57 -19.08
N LYS A 509 -17.29 4.21 -20.24
CA LYS A 509 -17.47 5.67 -20.33
C LYS A 509 -18.60 6.17 -19.44
N LYS A 510 -19.73 5.46 -19.41
CA LYS A 510 -20.88 5.78 -18.54
C LYS A 510 -20.55 5.63 -17.07
N THR A 511 -19.87 4.54 -16.69
CA THR A 511 -19.48 4.28 -15.31
C THR A 511 -18.50 5.34 -14.81
N VAL A 512 -17.49 5.68 -15.59
CA VAL A 512 -16.53 6.75 -15.28
C VAL A 512 -17.25 8.09 -15.11
N SER A 513 -18.13 8.46 -16.05
CA SER A 513 -18.86 9.73 -15.98
C SER A 513 -19.75 9.82 -14.72
N ALA A 514 -20.44 8.73 -14.37
CA ALA A 514 -21.28 8.68 -13.18
C ALA A 514 -20.48 8.74 -11.87
N ALA A 515 -19.30 8.09 -11.84
CA ALA A 515 -18.38 8.13 -10.70
C ALA A 515 -17.72 9.50 -10.53
N VAL A 516 -17.33 10.15 -11.63
CA VAL A 516 -16.82 11.52 -11.64
C VAL A 516 -17.86 12.49 -11.10
N LEU A 517 -19.14 12.33 -11.49
CA LEU A 517 -20.22 13.17 -10.99
C LEU A 517 -20.36 13.06 -9.47
N PHE A 518 -20.36 11.84 -8.92
CA PHE A 518 -20.34 11.60 -7.48
C PHE A 518 -19.14 12.29 -6.82
N LEU A 519 -17.93 12.01 -7.31
CA LEU A 519 -16.71 12.47 -6.67
C LEU A 519 -16.64 14.00 -6.67
N ASN A 520 -16.97 14.64 -7.80
CA ASN A 520 -16.99 16.09 -7.94
C ASN A 520 -18.00 16.76 -6.99
N GLN A 521 -19.14 16.11 -6.72
CA GLN A 521 -20.15 16.63 -5.79
C GLN A 521 -19.73 16.51 -4.33
N HIS A 522 -19.08 15.40 -3.96
CA HIS A 522 -18.92 15.02 -2.55
C HIS A 522 -17.52 15.21 -1.96
N ILE A 523 -16.44 15.20 -2.76
CA ILE A 523 -15.06 15.20 -2.25
C ILE A 523 -14.71 16.41 -1.34
N LEU A 524 -15.35 17.56 -1.56
CA LEU A 524 -15.18 18.77 -0.75
C LEU A 524 -16.43 19.15 0.08
N SER A 525 -17.43 18.26 0.15
CA SER A 525 -18.72 18.55 0.80
C SER A 525 -18.69 18.42 2.32
N GLY A 526 -17.78 17.58 2.85
CA GLY A 526 -17.78 17.17 4.26
C GLY A 526 -18.86 16.14 4.62
N GLU A 527 -19.57 15.57 3.64
CA GLU A 527 -20.58 14.52 3.87
C GLU A 527 -19.97 13.15 4.17
N TYR A 528 -18.85 12.83 3.53
CA TYR A 528 -18.11 11.58 3.71
C TYR A 528 -16.72 11.87 4.23
N GLU A 529 -16.22 10.96 5.06
CA GLU A 529 -14.83 11.00 5.50
C GLU A 529 -13.90 10.74 4.31
N PRO A 530 -12.76 11.45 4.21
CA PRO A 530 -11.77 11.23 3.17
C PRO A 530 -10.78 10.11 3.59
N TRP A 531 -11.24 9.11 4.34
CA TRP A 531 -10.36 8.07 4.84
C TRP A 531 -10.00 7.06 3.75
N ASN A 532 -8.92 6.32 3.99
CA ASN A 532 -8.51 5.19 3.18
C ASN A 532 -7.72 4.20 4.05
N ALA A 533 -7.51 3.01 3.50
CA ALA A 533 -6.55 2.05 4.02
C ALA A 533 -5.48 1.80 2.95
N PHE A 534 -4.74 2.85 2.58
CA PHE A 534 -3.70 2.75 1.54
C PHE A 534 -2.59 1.76 1.91
N PHE A 535 -2.43 1.45 3.20
CA PHE A 535 -1.52 0.41 3.66
C PHE A 535 -2.07 -0.22 4.95
N SER A 536 -1.63 -1.43 5.27
CA SER A 536 -2.10 -2.18 6.44
C SER A 536 -1.05 -3.14 6.97
N GLY A 537 -1.24 -3.59 8.21
CA GLY A 537 -0.46 -4.71 8.72
C GLY A 537 -0.69 -5.98 7.91
N SER A 538 0.37 -6.79 7.78
CA SER A 538 0.30 -8.07 7.06
C SER A 538 -0.61 -9.11 7.73
N VAL A 539 -1.02 -8.90 8.98
CA VAL A 539 -1.97 -9.76 9.70
C VAL A 539 -3.22 -8.95 10.04
N LYS A 540 -4.34 -9.36 9.47
CA LYS A 540 -5.68 -8.78 9.61
C LYS A 540 -6.63 -9.67 10.43
N GLY A 541 -6.04 -10.57 11.22
CA GLY A 541 -6.74 -11.51 12.09
C GLY A 541 -6.63 -12.98 11.66
N PHE A 542 -7.48 -13.82 12.24
CA PHE A 542 -7.56 -15.24 11.91
C PHE A 542 -7.85 -15.43 10.41
N GLY A 543 -7.03 -16.27 9.75
CA GLY A 543 -7.07 -16.48 8.30
C GLY A 543 -6.11 -15.63 7.47
N THR A 544 -5.45 -14.63 8.05
CA THR A 544 -4.37 -13.88 7.37
C THR A 544 -3.01 -14.03 8.06
N SER A 545 -2.94 -14.82 9.13
CA SER A 545 -1.66 -15.19 9.76
C SER A 545 -0.96 -16.31 8.99
N SER A 546 0.36 -16.16 8.78
CA SER A 546 1.18 -17.17 8.11
C SER A 546 1.23 -18.52 8.85
N SER A 547 0.85 -18.57 10.13
CA SER A 547 0.78 -19.82 10.92
C SER A 547 -0.27 -20.79 10.41
N GLU A 548 -1.33 -20.23 9.86
CA GLU A 548 -2.52 -20.98 9.50
C GLU A 548 -2.33 -21.76 8.20
N TYR A 549 -1.25 -21.50 7.46
CA TYR A 549 -0.99 -22.10 6.15
C TYR A 549 0.09 -23.20 6.22
N PRO A 550 0.07 -24.17 5.28
CA PRO A 550 1.11 -25.18 5.19
C PRO A 550 2.52 -24.59 5.06
N TYR A 551 3.49 -25.31 5.62
CA TYR A 551 4.92 -25.04 5.50
C TYR A 551 5.66 -26.38 5.51
N ASN A 552 6.72 -26.50 4.71
CA ASN A 552 7.58 -27.70 4.66
C ASN A 552 9.00 -27.43 5.20
N ARG A 553 9.35 -26.16 5.44
CA ARG A 553 10.61 -25.74 6.04
C ARG A 553 10.36 -25.03 7.37
N TYR A 554 11.07 -25.47 8.41
CA TYR A 554 10.95 -24.91 9.74
C TYR A 554 12.28 -25.08 10.51
N GLU A 555 12.99 -23.97 10.67
CA GLU A 555 14.38 -23.94 11.13
C GLU A 555 14.60 -22.79 12.12
N TYR A 556 15.55 -22.97 13.04
CA TYR A 556 16.14 -21.89 13.80
C TYR A 556 17.06 -21.05 12.89
N PHE A 557 17.36 -19.80 13.28
CA PHE A 557 18.29 -18.96 12.52
C PHE A 557 19.71 -19.56 12.42
N ASN A 558 20.13 -20.37 13.38
CA ASN A 558 21.39 -21.11 13.27
C ASN A 558 21.35 -22.30 12.26
N GLY A 559 20.25 -22.49 11.53
CA GLY A 559 20.07 -23.53 10.51
C GLY A 559 19.66 -24.90 11.03
N THR A 560 19.51 -25.08 12.35
CA THR A 560 19.06 -26.35 12.92
C THR A 560 17.55 -26.52 12.77
N LYS A 561 17.11 -27.76 12.53
CA LYS A 561 15.67 -28.08 12.45
C LYS A 561 15.01 -27.90 13.80
N VAL A 562 13.79 -27.38 13.81
CA VAL A 562 12.98 -27.30 15.04
C VAL A 562 12.38 -28.70 15.34
N PRO A 563 12.67 -29.33 16.49
CA PRO A 563 12.36 -30.75 16.75
C PRO A 563 10.87 -31.10 16.78
N ASP A 564 10.00 -30.15 17.11
CA ASP A 564 8.55 -30.37 17.19
C ASP A 564 7.78 -29.16 16.65
N LYS A 565 6.79 -29.44 15.79
CA LYS A 565 5.85 -28.46 15.20
C LYS A 565 5.01 -27.76 16.29
N HIS A 566 4.91 -28.35 17.49
CA HIS A 566 4.19 -27.83 18.66
C HIS A 566 5.09 -27.16 19.71
N THR A 567 6.40 -27.05 19.49
CA THR A 567 7.28 -26.30 20.40
C THR A 567 6.87 -24.82 20.45
N GLY A 568 6.70 -24.30 21.67
CA GLY A 568 6.29 -22.92 21.96
C GLY A 568 7.12 -21.87 21.23
N TYR A 569 6.58 -20.66 21.08
CA TYR A 569 7.14 -19.56 20.27
C TYR A 569 8.58 -19.17 20.67
N SER A 570 9.59 -19.79 20.04
CA SER A 570 10.94 -19.20 20.00
C SER A 570 10.95 -18.09 18.96
N ARG A 571 11.53 -16.94 19.33
CA ARG A 571 11.56 -15.76 18.46
C ARG A 571 12.60 -15.90 17.34
N GLU A 572 13.55 -16.83 17.45
CA GLU A 572 14.71 -17.02 16.55
C GLU A 572 14.50 -18.16 15.55
N ARG A 573 13.34 -18.17 14.90
CA ARG A 573 12.94 -19.21 13.96
C ARG A 573 12.14 -18.61 12.82
N TYR A 574 12.15 -19.30 11.69
CA TYR A 574 11.30 -19.00 10.55
C TYR A 574 10.63 -20.27 10.03
N ARG A 575 9.48 -20.08 9.37
CA ARG A 575 8.71 -21.15 8.73
C ARG A 575 8.32 -20.69 7.33
N GLY A 576 8.39 -21.61 6.37
CA GLY A 576 8.10 -21.27 4.98
C GLY A 576 7.80 -22.47 4.10
N MET A 577 7.30 -22.16 2.92
CA MET A 577 7.14 -23.09 1.82
C MET A 577 8.37 -23.02 0.92
N GLU A 578 9.18 -24.08 0.95
CA GLU A 578 10.33 -24.34 0.09
C GLU A 578 9.88 -25.04 -1.19
N GLY A 579 10.16 -24.41 -2.33
CA GLY A 579 9.90 -24.93 -3.67
C GLY A 579 8.42 -25.11 -4.01
N VAL A 580 8.15 -25.87 -5.07
CA VAL A 580 6.79 -26.29 -5.47
C VAL A 580 6.56 -27.72 -4.98
N VAL A 581 5.53 -27.91 -4.15
CA VAL A 581 5.20 -29.21 -3.55
C VAL A 581 4.11 -29.93 -4.35
N ASN A 582 4.00 -31.24 -4.13
CA ASN A 582 2.93 -32.05 -4.73
C ASN A 582 1.54 -31.66 -4.18
N GLU A 583 0.54 -31.59 -5.06
CA GLU A 583 -0.82 -31.18 -4.70
C GLU A 583 -1.44 -32.09 -3.62
N THR A 584 -1.25 -33.41 -3.70
CA THR A 584 -1.78 -34.34 -2.70
C THR A 584 -1.24 -34.01 -1.32
N TRP A 585 0.07 -33.78 -1.20
CA TRP A 585 0.70 -33.38 0.07
C TRP A 585 0.13 -32.04 0.57
N TYR A 586 -0.02 -31.06 -0.33
CA TYR A 586 -0.49 -29.74 0.07
C TYR A 586 -1.92 -29.79 0.61
N GLN A 587 -2.81 -30.52 -0.06
CA GLN A 587 -4.20 -30.69 0.39
C GLN A 587 -4.31 -31.43 1.73
N GLU A 588 -3.46 -32.42 1.96
CA GLU A 588 -3.39 -33.13 3.24
C GLU A 588 -2.98 -32.19 4.39
N GLU A 589 -1.93 -31.38 4.19
CA GLU A 589 -1.46 -30.42 5.21
C GLU A 589 -2.46 -29.27 5.42
N LEU A 590 -3.09 -28.78 4.36
CA LEU A 590 -4.13 -27.75 4.42
C LEU A 590 -5.29 -28.22 5.30
N LYS A 591 -5.74 -29.46 5.11
CA LYS A 591 -6.79 -30.09 5.91
C LYS A 591 -6.34 -30.32 7.36
N ALA A 592 -5.10 -30.82 7.56
CA ALA A 592 -4.56 -31.08 8.89
C ALA A 592 -4.41 -29.80 9.74
N LYS A 593 -4.14 -28.66 9.09
CA LYS A 593 -4.03 -27.35 9.74
C LYS A 593 -5.35 -26.63 9.97
N HIS A 594 -6.43 -27.07 9.33
CA HIS A 594 -7.68 -26.31 9.25
C HIS A 594 -7.47 -24.90 8.69
N SER A 595 -6.61 -24.78 7.68
CA SER A 595 -6.29 -23.51 7.04
C SER A 595 -7.56 -22.84 6.48
N PRO A 596 -7.79 -21.55 6.74
CA PRO A 596 -8.90 -20.82 6.13
C PRO A 596 -8.67 -20.71 4.62
N ILE A 597 -9.65 -21.14 3.83
CA ILE A 597 -9.56 -21.18 2.35
C ILE A 597 -10.41 -20.12 1.66
N ASP A 598 -11.46 -19.63 2.32
CA ASP A 598 -12.39 -18.65 1.78
C ASP A 598 -12.15 -17.27 2.41
N PHE A 599 -12.28 -16.22 1.59
CA PHE A 599 -12.34 -14.85 2.07
C PHE A 599 -13.81 -14.39 2.13
N HIS A 600 -14.22 -13.87 3.29
CA HIS A 600 -15.59 -13.43 3.53
C HIS A 600 -15.71 -11.91 3.71
N GLY A 601 -14.67 -11.15 3.35
CA GLY A 601 -14.58 -9.72 3.61
C GLY A 601 -13.89 -9.39 4.93
N PHE A 602 -13.29 -8.19 5.01
CA PHE A 602 -12.59 -7.72 6.21
C PHE A 602 -13.52 -7.51 7.42
N ASN A 603 -14.81 -7.27 7.18
CA ASN A 603 -15.81 -7.01 8.21
C ASN A 603 -16.44 -8.30 8.81
N LYS A 604 -16.02 -9.49 8.36
CA LYS A 604 -16.68 -10.75 8.79
C LYS A 604 -16.28 -11.17 10.20
N ASN A 605 -15.02 -10.96 10.57
CA ASN A 605 -14.47 -11.34 11.87
C ASN A 605 -14.38 -10.09 12.75
N PRO A 606 -14.70 -10.16 14.05
CA PRO A 606 -14.67 -8.99 14.95
C PRO A 606 -13.24 -8.56 15.35
N GLU A 607 -12.21 -9.05 14.66
CA GLU A 607 -10.82 -8.74 14.98
C GLU A 607 -10.42 -7.43 14.27
N PHE A 608 -9.78 -6.52 15.01
CA PHE A 608 -9.23 -5.31 14.44
C PHE A 608 -7.80 -5.53 13.94
N PHE A 609 -7.35 -4.68 13.03
CA PHE A 609 -5.98 -4.67 12.53
C PHE A 609 -5.47 -3.25 12.26
N PRO A 610 -4.14 -3.02 12.28
CA PRO A 610 -3.60 -1.71 11.98
C PRO A 610 -3.69 -1.40 10.49
N PHE A 611 -4.07 -0.16 10.18
CA PHE A 611 -4.06 0.40 8.83
C PHE A 611 -3.53 1.82 8.84
N TRP A 612 -3.05 2.27 7.69
CA TRP A 612 -2.56 3.61 7.45
C TRP A 612 -3.58 4.34 6.60
N CYS A 613 -3.92 5.55 7.05
CA CYS A 613 -4.83 6.44 6.40
C CYS A 613 -4.12 7.73 6.03
N SER A 614 -4.44 8.33 4.88
CA SER A 614 -3.99 9.68 4.53
C SER A 614 -5.08 10.42 3.79
N GLU A 615 -5.69 11.39 4.46
CA GLU A 615 -6.69 12.26 3.82
C GLU A 615 -6.10 13.00 2.61
N THR A 616 -4.84 13.44 2.72
CA THR A 616 -4.13 14.09 1.62
C THR A 616 -4.06 13.18 0.40
N TYR A 617 -3.83 11.89 0.62
CA TYR A 617 -3.77 10.92 -0.46
C TYR A 617 -5.14 10.70 -1.12
N THR A 618 -6.22 10.66 -0.34
CA THR A 618 -7.59 10.65 -0.90
C THR A 618 -7.85 11.89 -1.76
N TYR A 619 -7.47 13.07 -1.29
CA TYR A 619 -7.69 14.31 -2.03
C TYR A 619 -6.89 14.37 -3.34
N VAL A 620 -5.62 13.96 -3.35
CA VAL A 620 -4.80 14.01 -4.56
C VAL A 620 -5.21 12.95 -5.59
N ILE A 621 -5.59 11.75 -5.16
CA ILE A 621 -6.12 10.70 -6.04
C ILE A 621 -7.45 11.15 -6.67
N SER A 622 -8.29 11.80 -5.89
CA SER A 622 -9.53 12.39 -6.39
C SER A 622 -9.27 13.54 -7.36
N MET A 623 -8.27 14.38 -7.07
CA MET A 623 -7.86 15.46 -7.96
C MET A 623 -7.33 14.90 -9.29
N LEU A 624 -6.51 13.85 -9.26
CA LEU A 624 -6.01 13.15 -10.45
C LEU A 624 -7.16 12.59 -11.30
N ALA A 625 -8.13 11.91 -10.66
CA ALA A 625 -9.30 11.37 -11.34
C ALA A 625 -10.13 12.44 -12.05
N LEU A 626 -10.39 13.55 -11.35
CA LEU A 626 -11.14 14.67 -11.88
C LEU A 626 -10.38 15.43 -12.98
N SER A 627 -9.08 15.68 -12.79
CA SER A 627 -8.28 16.46 -13.74
C SER A 627 -7.98 15.69 -15.03
N THR A 628 -7.80 14.37 -14.94
CA THR A 628 -7.62 13.51 -16.12
C THR A 628 -8.93 13.37 -16.88
N PHE A 629 -10.07 13.16 -16.21
CA PHE A 629 -11.37 13.13 -16.88
C PHE A 629 -11.68 14.44 -17.64
N ASP A 630 -11.41 15.59 -17.02
CA ASP A 630 -11.58 16.91 -17.64
C ASP A 630 -10.64 17.13 -18.84
N ASN A 631 -9.57 16.35 -18.95
CA ASN A 631 -8.61 16.40 -20.06
C ASN A 631 -8.94 15.44 -21.21
N ILE A 632 -10.02 14.65 -21.12
CA ILE A 632 -10.42 13.73 -22.19
C ILE A 632 -11.19 14.49 -23.28
N MET A 633 -10.73 14.36 -24.54
CA MET A 633 -11.39 14.95 -25.73
C MET A 633 -12.33 13.99 -26.46
#